data_AF-A0A424YHF7-F1
#
_entry.id   AF-A0A424YHF7-F1
#
_cell.length_a   1.000
_cell.length_b   1.000
_cell.length_c   1.000
_cell.angle_alpha   90.00
_cell.angle_beta   90.00
_cell.angle_gamma   90.00
#
_symmetry.space_group_name_H-M   'P 1'
#
loop_
_entity.id
_entity.type
_entity.pdbx_description
1 polymer ?
#
loop_
_entity_poly.entity_id
_entity_poly.type
_entity_poly.pdbx_seq_one_letter_code
_entity_poly.pdbx_strand_id
1 'polypeptide(L)'
;MITSSGLYSLNHILLLRLLMSSDFKREKTLHNFLYLAAVKSKNRDYPGAYVFIKLRNGVHNFQVQRIISEFKKASFFENSEKLALNRKGRELYYSFAPLLKYHKFPQACLNMAHSYGLNLWQVDHEIFFEPSFKEKKVGEKIILQPVH
;
A
#
# COMPACT_ATOMS: atom_id res chain seq x y z
N MET A 1 14.09 -20.83 21.14
CA MET A 1 13.55 -19.54 20.64
C MET A 1 13.31 -19.68 19.16
N ILE A 2 12.05 -19.84 18.74
CA ILE A 2 11.70 -20.03 17.33
C ILE A 2 11.66 -18.64 16.68
N THR A 3 12.73 -18.27 15.99
CA THR A 3 12.71 -17.14 15.06
C THR A 3 11.87 -17.56 13.86
N SER A 4 10.64 -17.06 13.77
CA SER A 4 9.85 -17.15 12.55
C SER A 4 10.55 -16.33 11.47
N SER A 5 11.46 -16.96 10.72
CA SER A 5 12.05 -16.43 9.49
C SER A 5 10.99 -16.41 8.40
N GLY A 6 9.98 -15.55 8.54
CA GLY A 6 9.07 -15.22 7.45
C GLY A 6 9.83 -14.40 6.44
N LEU A 7 10.08 -14.94 5.24
CA LEU A 7 10.60 -14.13 4.13
C LEU A 7 9.61 -12.98 3.85
N TYR A 8 10.05 -11.75 4.09
CA TYR A 8 9.28 -10.57 3.71
C TYR A 8 9.33 -10.41 2.19
N SER A 9 8.16 -10.32 1.56
CA SER A 9 8.06 -10.06 0.12
C SER A 9 8.30 -8.58 -0.20
N LEU A 10 8.55 -8.25 -1.47
CA LEU A 10 8.68 -6.87 -1.95
C LEU A 10 7.50 -5.98 -1.56
N ASN A 11 6.28 -6.54 -1.51
CA ASN A 11 5.08 -5.81 -1.07
C ASN A 11 5.13 -5.42 0.42
N HIS A 12 5.78 -6.23 1.27
CA HIS A 12 6.01 -5.84 2.67
C HIS A 12 6.93 -4.64 2.75
N ILE A 13 8.03 -4.68 2.00
CA ILE A 13 9.04 -3.62 2.03
C ILE A 13 8.47 -2.33 1.43
N LEU A 14 7.68 -2.43 0.36
CA LEU A 14 6.93 -1.29 -0.21
C LEU A 14 6.00 -0.65 0.84
N LEU A 15 5.19 -1.45 1.53
CA LEU A 15 4.30 -0.93 2.57
C LEU A 15 5.08 -0.27 3.70
N LEU A 16 6.16 -0.88 4.18
CA LEU A 16 7.04 -0.26 5.18
C LEU A 16 7.59 1.08 4.69
N ARG A 17 8.04 1.17 3.44
CA ARG A 17 8.57 2.42 2.85
C ARG A 17 7.49 3.51 2.76
N LEU A 18 6.26 3.15 2.41
CA LEU A 18 5.13 4.08 2.36
C LEU A 18 4.76 4.58 3.76
N LEU A 19 4.67 3.68 4.73
CA LEU A 19 4.34 4.04 6.11
C LEU A 19 5.47 4.85 6.79
N MET A 20 6.71 4.70 6.33
CA MET A 20 7.84 5.53 6.75
C MET A 20 7.79 6.96 6.19
N SER A 21 7.21 7.14 5.01
CA SER A 21 7.27 8.39 4.24
C SER A 21 5.96 9.18 4.26
N SER A 22 4.90 8.62 4.82
CA SER A 22 3.55 9.16 4.72
C SER A 22 2.68 8.77 5.90
N ASP A 23 1.91 9.73 6.42
CA ASP A 23 1.04 9.54 7.59
C ASP A 23 -0.33 8.98 7.18
N PHE A 24 -0.39 7.68 6.91
CA PHE A 24 -1.64 6.99 6.64
C PHE A 24 -2.44 6.77 7.93
N LYS A 25 -3.34 7.70 8.23
CA LYS A 25 -4.19 7.63 9.45
C LYS A 25 -5.16 6.45 9.46
N ARG A 26 -5.54 5.92 8.29
CA ARG A 26 -6.53 4.84 8.15
C ARG A 26 -6.11 3.84 7.07
N GLU A 27 -6.38 2.56 7.31
CA GLU A 27 -6.16 1.48 6.33
C GLU A 27 -6.89 1.75 5.02
N LYS A 28 -8.14 2.22 5.08
CA LYS A 28 -8.93 2.60 3.90
C LYS A 28 -8.16 3.56 2.98
N THR A 29 -7.54 4.59 3.55
CA THR A 29 -6.78 5.58 2.78
C THR A 29 -5.56 4.95 2.12
N LEU A 30 -4.87 4.03 2.80
CA LEU A 30 -3.76 3.27 2.21
C LEU A 30 -4.24 2.37 1.05
N HIS A 31 -5.37 1.68 1.20
CA HIS A 31 -5.93 0.87 0.10
C HIS A 31 -6.31 1.72 -1.11
N ASN A 32 -7.02 2.82 -0.88
CA ASN A 32 -7.41 3.76 -1.92
C ASN A 32 -6.17 4.36 -2.60
N PHE A 33 -5.14 4.69 -1.82
CA PHE A 33 -3.88 5.25 -2.30
C PHE A 33 -3.17 4.26 -3.23
N LEU A 34 -3.02 3.00 -2.80
CA LEU A 34 -2.36 1.98 -3.61
C LEU A 34 -3.14 1.67 -4.89
N TYR A 35 -4.46 1.73 -4.85
CA TYR A 35 -5.30 1.63 -6.05
C TYR A 35 -5.04 2.79 -7.01
N LEU A 36 -5.14 4.04 -6.55
CA LEU A 36 -4.87 5.21 -7.38
C LEU A 36 -3.44 5.19 -7.94
N ALA A 37 -2.46 4.81 -7.12
CA ALA A 37 -1.06 4.68 -7.54
C ALA A 37 -0.92 3.63 -8.64
N ALA A 38 -1.59 2.48 -8.51
CA ALA A 38 -1.55 1.43 -9.51
C ALA A 38 -2.26 1.81 -10.82
N VAL A 39 -3.36 2.59 -10.75
CA VAL A 39 -4.09 3.09 -11.93
C VAL A 39 -3.29 4.18 -12.66
N LYS A 40 -2.75 5.14 -11.92
CA LYS A 40 -2.04 6.32 -12.47
C LYS A 40 -0.61 6.02 -12.88
N SER A 41 0.02 5.02 -12.27
CA SER A 41 1.39 4.67 -12.62
C SER A 41 1.44 4.07 -14.04
N LYS A 42 2.13 4.79 -14.93
CA LYS A 42 2.57 4.25 -16.24
C LYS A 42 3.59 3.12 -16.06
N ASN A 43 4.32 3.14 -14.95
CA ASN A 43 5.29 2.12 -14.58
C ASN A 43 4.56 1.00 -13.87
N ARG A 44 4.09 0.01 -14.63
CA ARG A 44 3.44 -1.17 -14.07
C ARG A 44 4.42 -2.30 -13.75
N ASP A 45 5.58 -1.92 -13.23
CA ASP A 45 6.63 -2.83 -12.75
C ASP A 45 6.25 -3.39 -11.36
N TYR A 46 5.10 -4.06 -11.32
CA TYR A 46 4.58 -4.75 -10.15
C TYR A 46 4.98 -6.23 -10.28
N PRO A 47 5.40 -6.89 -9.19
CA PRO A 47 5.72 -8.33 -9.23
C PRO A 47 4.50 -9.23 -9.55
N GLY A 48 3.30 -8.68 -9.62
CA GLY A 48 2.08 -9.39 -10.01
C GLY A 48 0.87 -8.46 -10.16
N ALA A 49 -0.25 -9.02 -10.60
CA ALA A 49 -1.50 -8.26 -10.74
C ALA A 49 -2.00 -7.75 -9.38
N TYR A 50 -2.31 -6.46 -9.31
CA TYR A 50 -2.95 -5.88 -8.15
C TYR A 50 -4.46 -6.08 -8.25
N VAL A 51 -5.01 -6.89 -7.34
CA VAL A 51 -6.44 -7.20 -7.30
C VAL A 51 -7.08 -6.43 -6.14
N PHE A 52 -8.04 -5.59 -6.49
CA PHE A 52 -8.84 -4.84 -5.54
C PHE A 52 -10.30 -5.30 -5.59
N ILE A 53 -11.00 -5.23 -4.46
CA ILE A 53 -12.45 -5.35 -4.37
C ILE A 53 -13.04 -3.96 -4.20
N LYS A 54 -14.01 -3.60 -5.04
CA LYS A 54 -14.74 -2.36 -4.85
C LYS A 54 -15.63 -2.44 -3.61
N LEU A 55 -15.49 -1.47 -2.73
CA LEU A 55 -16.39 -1.21 -1.61
C LEU A 55 -17.25 0.03 -1.91
N ARG A 56 -18.24 0.30 -1.05
CA ARG A 56 -19.08 1.51 -1.18
C ARG A 56 -18.23 2.80 -1.16
N ASN A 57 -17.24 2.85 -0.26
CA ASN A 57 -16.49 4.07 0.04
C ASN A 57 -14.98 3.94 -0.32
N GLY A 58 -14.64 3.10 -1.29
CA GLY A 58 -13.27 2.90 -1.73
C GLY A 58 -13.00 1.48 -2.18
N VAL A 59 -11.76 1.03 -2.05
CA VAL A 59 -11.33 -0.32 -2.44
C VAL A 59 -10.69 -1.07 -1.30
N HIS A 60 -10.60 -2.39 -1.46
CA HIS A 60 -9.88 -3.27 -0.56
C HIS A 60 -8.93 -4.18 -1.31
N ASN A 61 -7.73 -4.38 -0.79
CA ASN A 61 -6.77 -5.34 -1.33
C ASN A 61 -6.40 -6.34 -0.25
N PHE A 62 -6.78 -7.61 -0.44
CA PHE A 62 -6.58 -8.66 0.56
C PHE A 62 -5.11 -8.92 0.89
N GLN A 63 -4.22 -8.79 -0.10
CA GLN A 63 -2.79 -8.97 0.13
C GLN A 63 -2.24 -7.85 1.01
N VAL A 64 -2.61 -6.61 0.72
CA VAL A 64 -2.25 -5.45 1.56
C VAL A 64 -2.79 -5.61 2.97
N GLN A 65 -4.06 -6.01 3.12
CA GLN A 65 -4.67 -6.22 4.44
C GLN A 65 -3.96 -7.32 5.23
N ARG A 66 -3.59 -8.41 4.56
CA ARG A 66 -2.82 -9.50 5.17
C ARG A 66 -1.48 -8.98 5.72
N ILE A 67 -0.74 -8.21 4.93
CA ILE A 67 0.54 -7.64 5.36
C ILE A 67 0.36 -6.69 6.55
N ILE A 68 -0.66 -5.81 6.52
CA ILE A 68 -0.97 -4.93 7.66
C ILE A 68 -1.28 -5.76 8.90
N SER A 69 -2.04 -6.84 8.76
CA SER A 69 -2.38 -7.75 9.86
C SER A 69 -1.15 -8.46 10.41
N GLU A 70 -0.20 -8.86 9.56
CA GLU A 70 1.08 -9.42 9.96
C GLU A 70 1.94 -8.40 10.72
N PHE A 71 1.98 -7.13 10.28
CA PHE A 71 2.66 -6.04 10.98
C PHE A 71 2.03 -5.74 12.34
N LYS A 72 0.70 -5.77 12.45
CA LYS A 72 -0.02 -5.64 13.74
C LYS A 72 0.34 -6.78 14.69
N LYS A 73 0.29 -8.03 14.21
CA LYS A 73 0.66 -9.22 15.01
C LYS A 73 2.12 -9.17 15.49
N ALA A 74 3.01 -8.59 14.69
CA ALA A 74 4.43 -8.45 15.04
C ALA A 74 4.74 -7.20 15.89
N SER A 75 3.72 -6.40 16.24
CA SER A 75 3.81 -5.14 16.98
C SER A 75 4.77 -4.15 16.33
N PHE A 76 4.62 -3.89 15.04
CA PHE A 76 5.42 -2.90 14.30
C PHE A 76 4.82 -1.50 14.27
N PHE A 77 3.60 -1.32 14.77
CA PHE A 77 2.95 -0.01 14.88
C PHE A 77 3.07 0.57 16.29
N GLU A 78 3.04 1.90 16.38
CA GLU A 78 3.01 2.63 17.67
C GLU A 78 1.69 2.42 18.40
N ASN A 79 0.59 2.31 17.66
CA ASN A 79 -0.75 1.98 18.16
C ASN A 79 -1.46 1.09 17.12
N SER A 80 -2.34 0.17 17.54
CA SER A 80 -3.16 -0.68 16.67
C SER A 80 -4.15 0.09 15.79
N GLU A 81 -4.51 1.32 16.18
CA GLU A 81 -5.47 2.18 15.49
C GLU A 81 -4.86 3.01 14.35
N LYS A 82 -3.55 3.23 14.35
CA LYS A 82 -2.85 4.07 13.37
C LYS A 82 -1.79 3.28 12.64
N LEU A 83 -1.54 3.60 11.38
CA LEU A 83 -0.47 2.98 10.59
C LEU A 83 0.87 3.72 10.76
N ALA A 84 1.17 4.16 11.98
CA ALA A 84 2.45 4.78 12.31
C ALA A 84 3.42 3.71 12.81
N LEU A 85 4.55 3.53 12.11
CA LEU A 85 5.55 2.53 12.49
C LEU A 85 6.28 2.93 13.76
N ASN A 86 6.42 2.00 14.72
CA ASN A 86 7.27 2.18 15.89
C ASN A 86 8.75 1.88 15.55
N ARG A 87 9.66 2.06 16.53
CA ARG A 87 11.10 1.83 16.33
C ARG A 87 11.42 0.48 15.67
N LYS A 88 10.78 -0.61 16.12
CA LYS A 88 10.99 -1.97 15.60
C LYS A 88 10.56 -2.08 14.12
N GLY A 89 9.41 -1.48 13.77
CA GLY A 89 8.96 -1.40 12.38
C GLY A 89 9.90 -0.59 11.48
N ARG A 90 10.48 0.50 12.02
CA ARG A 90 11.47 1.33 11.31
C ARG A 90 12.80 0.59 11.10
N GLU A 91 13.29 -0.13 12.12
CA GLU A 91 14.49 -0.97 12.02
C GLU A 91 14.33 -2.09 10.98
N LEU A 92 13.14 -2.70 10.92
CA LEU A 92 12.82 -3.68 9.90
C LEU A 92 12.91 -3.07 8.49
N TYR A 93 12.33 -1.89 8.28
CA TYR A 93 12.45 -1.19 7.00
C TYR A 93 13.92 -0.99 6.60
N TYR A 94 14.76 -0.46 7.48
CA TYR A 94 16.17 -0.21 7.17
C TYR A 94 16.94 -1.49 6.81
N SER A 95 16.57 -2.63 7.41
CA SER A 95 17.18 -3.93 7.11
C SER A 95 16.87 -4.42 5.69
N PHE A 96 15.72 -4.02 5.11
CA PHE A 96 15.25 -4.47 3.80
C PHE A 96 15.23 -3.38 2.73
N ALA A 97 15.43 -2.11 3.10
CA ALA A 97 15.40 -0.95 2.20
C ALA A 97 16.30 -1.11 0.95
N PRO A 98 17.51 -1.71 1.01
CA PRO A 98 18.34 -1.93 -0.17
C PRO A 98 17.65 -2.75 -1.28
N LEU A 99 16.72 -3.64 -0.93
CA LEU A 99 16.01 -4.50 -1.89
C LEU A 99 15.05 -3.70 -2.80
N LEU A 100 14.59 -2.52 -2.38
CA LEU A 100 13.69 -1.68 -3.19
C LEU A 100 14.41 -0.84 -4.23
N LYS A 101 15.75 -0.82 -4.25
CA LYS A 101 16.55 0.05 -5.14
C LYS A 101 16.28 -0.20 -6.63
N TYR A 102 15.80 -1.39 -6.99
CA TYR A 102 15.65 -1.81 -8.38
C TYR A 102 14.22 -1.71 -8.93
N HIS A 103 13.23 -1.34 -8.10
CA HIS A 103 11.83 -1.33 -8.53
C HIS A 103 11.31 0.08 -8.82
N LYS A 104 10.71 0.27 -10.01
CA LYS A 104 10.20 1.58 -10.44
C LYS A 104 8.88 1.96 -9.77
N PHE A 105 8.03 0.98 -9.46
CA PHE A 105 6.72 1.26 -8.86
C PHE A 105 6.78 1.83 -7.45
N PRO A 106 7.59 1.30 -6.50
CA PRO A 106 7.77 1.94 -5.20
C PRO A 106 8.14 3.42 -5.30
N GLN A 107 8.99 3.79 -6.25
CA GLN A 107 9.33 5.19 -6.48
C GLN A 107 8.15 6.00 -7.02
N ALA A 108 7.35 5.44 -7.93
CA ALA A 108 6.13 6.09 -8.41
C ALA A 108 5.11 6.32 -7.27
N CYS A 109 4.92 5.34 -6.38
CA CYS A 109 4.10 5.52 -5.19
C CYS A 109 4.64 6.66 -4.32
N LEU A 110 5.94 6.75 -4.09
CA LEU A 110 6.52 7.82 -3.27
C LEU A 110 6.38 9.20 -3.90
N ASN A 111 6.59 9.31 -5.21
CA ASN A 111 6.38 10.55 -5.95
C ASN A 111 4.92 11.00 -5.85
N MET A 112 3.97 10.05 -5.97
CA MET A 112 2.56 10.33 -5.78
C MET A 112 2.25 10.73 -4.34
N ALA A 113 2.76 10.02 -3.34
CA ALA A 113 2.59 10.38 -1.93
C ALA A 113 3.12 11.80 -1.65
N HIS A 114 4.29 12.13 -2.19
CA HIS A 114 4.86 13.47 -2.09
C HIS A 114 3.95 14.54 -2.73
N SER A 115 3.32 14.23 -3.87
CA SER A 115 2.38 15.15 -4.54
C SER A 115 1.12 15.46 -3.72
N TYR A 116 0.64 14.51 -2.90
CA TYR A 116 -0.46 14.79 -1.95
C TYR A 116 0.02 15.56 -0.72
N GLY A 117 1.30 15.46 -0.36
CA GLY A 117 1.86 16.09 0.83
C GLY A 117 1.09 15.72 2.10
N LEU A 118 0.64 16.74 2.84
CA LEU A 118 -0.15 16.56 4.07
C LEU A 118 -1.62 16.17 3.82
N ASN A 119 -2.07 16.17 2.56
CA ASN A 119 -3.47 15.99 2.18
C ASN A 119 -3.80 14.57 1.67
N LEU A 120 -3.19 13.54 2.26
CA LEU A 120 -3.45 12.13 1.87
C LEU A 120 -4.93 11.72 1.97
N TRP A 121 -5.75 12.44 2.74
CA TRP A 121 -7.20 12.21 2.79
C TRP A 121 -7.89 12.48 1.45
N GLN A 122 -7.33 13.32 0.57
CA GLN A 122 -7.89 13.62 -0.76
C GLN A 122 -8.00 12.37 -1.63
N VAL A 123 -7.13 11.39 -1.42
CA VAL A 123 -7.17 10.07 -2.05
C VAL A 123 -8.55 9.40 -1.90
N ASP A 124 -9.18 9.55 -0.73
CA ASP A 124 -10.50 8.96 -0.46
C ASP A 124 -11.61 9.62 -1.29
N HIS A 125 -11.43 10.86 -1.74
CA HIS A 125 -12.37 11.53 -2.64
C HIS A 125 -12.04 11.26 -4.11
N GLU A 126 -10.76 11.28 -4.47
CA GLU A 126 -10.33 11.16 -5.85
C GLU A 126 -10.69 9.81 -6.47
N ILE A 127 -10.69 8.75 -5.66
CA ILE A 127 -11.08 7.41 -6.10
C ILE A 127 -12.45 7.35 -6.78
N PHE A 128 -13.39 8.20 -6.37
CA PHE A 128 -14.72 8.23 -6.96
C PHE A 128 -14.74 8.80 -8.38
N PHE A 129 -13.67 9.49 -8.80
CA PHE A 129 -13.56 10.06 -10.14
C PHE A 129 -12.90 9.10 -11.13
N GLU A 130 -12.20 8.08 -10.66
CA GLU A 130 -11.52 7.09 -11.49
C GLU A 130 -12.50 6.23 -12.30
N PRO A 131 -12.35 6.15 -13.64
CA PRO A 131 -13.26 5.39 -14.50
C PRO A 131 -13.40 3.91 -14.09
N SER A 132 -12.27 3.22 -13.88
CA SER A 132 -12.29 1.81 -13.50
C SER A 132 -12.91 1.55 -12.12
N PHE A 133 -12.99 2.57 -11.26
CA PHE A 133 -13.76 2.50 -10.02
C PHE A 133 -15.26 2.66 -10.32
N LYS A 134 -15.64 3.68 -11.09
CA LYS A 134 -17.06 3.99 -11.41
C LYS A 134 -17.78 2.85 -12.09
N GLU A 135 -17.13 2.21 -13.06
CA GLU A 135 -17.72 1.15 -13.90
C GLU A 135 -18.06 -0.13 -13.13
N LYS A 136 -17.36 -0.41 -12.03
CA LYS A 136 -17.58 -1.63 -11.24
C LYS A 136 -18.71 -1.48 -10.23
N LYS A 137 -19.39 -2.58 -9.92
CA LYS A 137 -20.34 -2.68 -8.80
C LYS A 137 -19.62 -2.98 -7.50
N VAL A 138 -20.25 -2.66 -6.38
CA VAL A 138 -19.73 -3.03 -5.05
C VAL A 138 -19.62 -4.55 -4.95
N GLY A 139 -18.49 -5.05 -4.43
CA GLY A 139 -18.16 -6.46 -4.35
C GLY A 139 -17.39 -7.01 -5.57
N GLU A 140 -17.36 -6.27 -6.69
CA GLU A 140 -16.63 -6.71 -7.87
C GLU A 140 -15.13 -6.50 -7.76
N LYS A 141 -14.37 -7.36 -8.45
CA LYS A 141 -12.92 -7.25 -8.59
C LYS A 141 -12.55 -6.18 -9.62
N ILE A 142 -11.60 -5.32 -9.24
CA ILE A 142 -10.84 -4.47 -10.15
C ILE A 142 -9.43 -5.06 -10.23
N ILE A 143 -9.04 -5.54 -11.40
CA ILE A 143 -7.75 -6.19 -11.63
C ILE A 143 -6.88 -5.23 -12.43
N LEU A 144 -5.75 -4.82 -11.85
CA LEU A 144 -4.76 -3.97 -12.49
C LEU A 144 -3.55 -4.84 -12.82
N GLN A 145 -3.40 -5.18 -14.10
CA GLN A 145 -2.28 -6.00 -14.57
C GLN A 145 -1.06 -5.14 -14.92
N PRO A 146 0.15 -5.65 -14.69
CA PRO A 146 1.36 -5.10 -15.32
C PRO A 146 1.20 -5.08 -16.85
N VAL A 147 1.65 -4.01 -17.51
CA VAL A 147 1.82 -4.03 -18.97
C VAL A 147 3.22 -4.58 -19.19
N HIS A 148 3.33 -5.69 -19.90
CA HIS A 148 4.61 -6.28 -20.34
C HIS A 148 5.22 -5.47 -21.47
#